data_AF-A0A124FYM3-F1
#
_entry.id   AF-A0A124FYM3-F1
#
_cell.length_a   1.000
_cell.length_b   1.000
_cell.length_c   1.000
_cell.angle_alpha   90.00
_cell.angle_beta   90.00
_cell.angle_gamma   90.00
#
_symmetry.space_group_name_H-M   'P 1'
#
loop_
_entity.id
_entity.type
_entity.pdbx_description
1 polymer ?
#
loop_
_entity_poly.entity_id
_entity_poly.type
_entity_poly.pdbx_seq_one_letter_code
_entity_poly.pdbx_strand_id
1 'polypeptide(L)'
;ERELRNRLLPLEIGVWIDDNGVFERLSSSSLTASYSSTDTVGKTIYINGSLTSSVLLRLAEPGTRVVIRDFSCIFVDEQTLVKYERSGGRLEVVYPANLIAVTVNPYSPTGFSVKSRELVEALEKFISVPVIDVLEETAN
;
A
#
# COMPACT_ATOMS: atom_id res chain seq x y z
N GLU A 1 -11.03 -14.31 1.32
CA GLU A 1 -10.70 -12.86 1.29
C GLU A 1 -11.80 -11.96 1.86
N ARG A 2 -13.04 -12.00 1.35
CA ARG A 2 -14.15 -11.14 1.85
C ARG A 2 -14.41 -11.28 3.37
N GLU A 3 -14.30 -12.50 3.88
CA GLU A 3 -14.46 -12.80 5.31
C GLU A 3 -13.33 -12.19 6.16
N LEU A 4 -12.07 -12.29 5.71
CA LEU A 4 -10.92 -11.68 6.37
C LEU A 4 -11.07 -10.15 6.43
N ARG A 5 -11.46 -9.53 5.32
CA ARG A 5 -11.73 -8.09 5.26
C ARG A 5 -12.78 -7.67 6.30
N ASN A 6 -13.89 -8.41 6.42
CA ASN A 6 -14.93 -8.10 7.41
C ASN A 6 -14.43 -8.23 8.86
N ARG A 7 -13.46 -9.11 9.13
CA ARG A 7 -12.81 -9.23 10.44
C ARG A 7 -11.82 -8.08 10.73
N LEU A 8 -11.14 -7.57 9.71
CA LEU A 8 -10.10 -6.55 9.86
C LEU A 8 -10.65 -5.12 9.94
N LEU A 9 -11.70 -4.81 9.17
CA LEU A 9 -12.23 -3.43 9.07
C LEU A 9 -12.73 -2.81 10.39
N PRO A 10 -13.34 -3.56 11.32
CA PRO A 10 -13.75 -3.02 12.61
C PRO A 10 -12.59 -2.74 13.56
N LEU A 11 -11.39 -3.28 13.28
CA LEU A 11 -10.24 -3.15 14.17
C LEU A 11 -9.69 -1.72 14.13
N GLU A 12 -9.52 -1.13 15.31
CA GLU A 12 -8.97 0.21 15.46
C GLU A 12 -7.51 0.32 15.01
N ILE A 13 -7.00 1.55 14.97
CA ILE A 13 -5.60 1.85 14.68
C ILE A 13 -4.67 1.03 15.60
N GLY A 14 -3.71 0.35 14.99
CA GLY A 14 -2.76 -0.50 15.69
C GLY A 14 -2.24 -1.66 14.86
N VAL A 15 -1.52 -2.54 15.56
CA VAL A 15 -1.01 -3.80 15.04
C VAL A 15 -1.78 -4.93 15.66
N TRP A 16 -2.26 -5.84 14.82
CA TRP A 16 -3.06 -6.97 15.20
C TRP A 16 -2.45 -8.25 14.63
N ILE A 17 -2.44 -9.33 15.40
CA ILE A 17 -1.90 -10.62 14.98
C ILE A 17 -3.02 -11.65 14.97
N ASP A 18 -3.07 -12.45 13.90
CA ASP A 18 -4.02 -13.57 13.80
C ASP A 18 -3.54 -14.75 14.65
N ASP A 19 -4.35 -15.10 15.64
CA ASP A 19 -4.25 -16.35 16.36
C ASP A 19 -5.49 -17.20 16.12
N ASN A 20 -5.35 -18.22 15.27
CA ASN A 20 -6.39 -19.21 14.99
C ASN A 20 -7.75 -18.63 14.60
N GLY A 21 -7.78 -17.49 13.90
CA GLY A 21 -9.02 -16.85 13.50
C GLY A 21 -9.48 -15.70 14.41
N VAL A 22 -8.72 -15.37 15.45
CA VAL A 22 -8.95 -14.20 16.31
C VAL A 22 -7.81 -13.22 16.14
N PHE A 23 -8.12 -11.93 15.92
CA PHE A 23 -7.09 -10.89 15.83
C PHE A 23 -6.88 -10.25 17.20
N GLU A 24 -5.71 -10.48 17.79
CA GLU A 24 -5.31 -9.90 19.06
C GLU A 24 -4.44 -8.66 18.84
N ARG A 25 -4.64 -7.62 19.65
CA ARG A 25 -3.89 -6.38 19.51
C ARG A 25 -2.49 -6.56 20.10
N LEU A 26 -1.47 -6.46 19.24
CA LEU A 26 -0.07 -6.47 19.64
C LEU A 26 0.40 -5.10 20.15
N SER A 27 -0.04 -4.03 19.48
CA SER A 27 0.39 -2.66 19.80
C SER A 27 -0.60 -1.63 19.26
N SER A 28 -0.57 -0.41 19.82
CA SER A 28 -1.27 0.75 19.26
C SER A 28 -0.56 1.37 18.06
N SER A 29 0.71 1.05 17.83
CA SER A 29 1.51 1.58 16.72
C SER A 29 2.48 0.53 16.18
N SER A 30 2.63 0.51 14.86
CA SER A 30 3.58 -0.35 14.15
C SER A 30 5.03 -0.02 14.43
N LEU A 31 5.31 1.25 14.74
CA LEU A 31 6.67 1.75 14.96
C LEU A 31 7.24 1.27 16.30
N THR A 32 6.40 1.28 17.35
CA THR A 32 6.76 0.91 18.73
C THR A 32 6.45 -0.54 19.09
N ALA A 33 5.78 -1.28 18.20
CA ALA A 33 5.51 -2.69 18.41
C ALA A 33 6.82 -3.50 18.54
N SER A 34 6.82 -4.42 19.50
CA SER A 34 7.83 -5.46 19.60
C SER A 34 7.37 -6.66 18.79
N TYR A 35 8.19 -7.08 17.83
CA TYR A 35 7.93 -8.25 17.00
C TYR A 35 8.94 -9.33 17.39
N SER A 36 8.48 -10.44 17.93
CA SER A 36 9.34 -11.60 18.17
C SER A 36 9.18 -12.59 17.01
N SER A 37 10.28 -13.19 16.55
CA SER A 37 10.23 -14.15 15.43
C SER A 37 9.33 -15.35 15.74
N THR A 38 9.28 -15.78 17.00
CA THR A 38 8.39 -16.87 17.45
C THR A 38 6.91 -16.54 17.29
N ASP A 39 6.56 -15.25 17.38
CA ASP A 39 5.17 -14.82 17.27
C ASP A 39 4.77 -14.51 15.82
N THR A 40 5.70 -14.13 14.94
CA THR A 40 5.35 -13.64 13.59
C THR A 40 5.44 -14.69 12.49
N VAL A 41 6.30 -15.70 12.63
CA VAL A 41 6.51 -16.76 11.62
C VAL A 41 5.18 -17.44 11.25
N GLY A 42 4.87 -17.45 9.95
CA GLY A 42 3.66 -18.07 9.40
C GLY A 42 2.34 -17.40 9.81
N LYS A 43 2.37 -16.27 10.52
CA LYS A 43 1.17 -15.57 10.99
C LYS A 43 0.72 -14.49 10.01
N THR A 44 -0.55 -14.10 10.14
CA THR A 44 -1.08 -12.89 9.51
C THR A 44 -1.01 -11.73 10.49
N ILE A 45 -0.40 -10.64 10.07
CA ILE A 45 -0.27 -9.40 10.85
C ILE A 45 -1.04 -8.32 10.12
N TYR A 46 -2.06 -7.75 10.77
CA TYR A 46 -2.78 -6.61 10.26
C TYR A 46 -2.27 -5.31 10.87
N ILE A 47 -1.91 -4.35 10.02
CA ILE A 47 -1.47 -3.01 10.42
C ILE A 47 -2.53 -2.01 9.97
N ASN A 48 -3.27 -1.47 10.93
CA ASN A 48 -4.11 -0.29 10.72
C ASN A 48 -3.31 0.95 11.14
N GLY A 49 -2.50 1.46 10.22
CA GLY A 49 -1.52 2.51 10.46
C GLY A 49 -0.46 2.49 9.35
N SER A 50 0.64 3.22 9.55
CA SER A 50 1.73 3.24 8.57
C SER A 50 2.58 1.97 8.61
N LEU A 51 3.01 1.53 7.42
CA LEU A 51 4.04 0.51 7.23
C LEU A 51 5.27 1.19 6.65
N THR A 52 6.35 1.21 7.43
CA THR A 52 7.65 1.73 6.97
C THR A 52 8.60 0.58 6.65
N SER A 53 9.68 0.85 5.90
CA SER A 53 10.73 -0.14 5.65
C SER A 53 11.28 -0.78 6.94
N SER A 54 11.50 0.02 7.99
CA SER A 54 12.01 -0.50 9.27
C SER A 54 11.03 -1.41 10.00
N VAL A 55 9.72 -1.23 9.81
CA VAL A 55 8.71 -2.17 10.31
C VAL A 55 8.70 -3.43 9.45
N LEU A 56 8.68 -3.29 8.13
CA LEU A 56 8.62 -4.45 7.23
C LEU A 56 9.84 -5.37 7.39
N LEU A 57 11.04 -4.82 7.61
CA LEU A 57 12.24 -5.60 7.91
C LEU A 57 12.14 -6.41 9.20
N ARG A 58 11.49 -5.87 10.24
CA ARG A 58 11.24 -6.60 11.50
C ARG A 58 10.22 -7.75 11.33
N LEU A 59 9.46 -7.72 10.23
CA LEU A 59 8.46 -8.71 9.86
C LEU A 59 8.93 -9.64 8.74
N ALA A 60 10.20 -9.55 8.33
CA ALA A 60 10.80 -10.36 7.27
C ALA A 60 11.12 -11.79 7.76
N GLU A 61 10.10 -12.46 8.28
CA GLU A 61 10.14 -13.82 8.82
C GLU A 61 9.39 -14.78 7.90
N PRO A 62 9.80 -16.06 7.81
CA PRO A 62 9.18 -17.05 6.94
C PRO A 62 7.65 -17.13 7.03
N GLY A 63 6.99 -16.96 5.88
CA GLY A 63 5.54 -17.09 5.75
C GLY A 63 4.71 -16.00 6.46
N THR A 64 5.34 -14.95 6.98
CA THR A 64 4.63 -13.83 7.61
C THR A 64 3.84 -13.07 6.55
N ARG A 65 2.52 -13.00 6.71
CA ARG A 65 1.65 -12.21 5.84
C ARG A 65 1.33 -10.88 6.49
N VAL A 66 1.70 -9.78 5.85
CA VAL A 66 1.34 -8.43 6.31
C VAL A 66 0.13 -7.95 5.51
N VAL A 67 -0.94 -7.62 6.20
CA VAL A 67 -2.13 -6.98 5.63
C VAL A 67 -2.18 -5.54 6.14
N ILE A 68 -2.30 -4.56 5.24
CA ILE A 68 -2.44 -3.14 5.59
C ILE A 68 -3.78 -2.60 5.11
N ARG A 69 -4.24 -1.49 5.67
CA ARG A 69 -5.52 -0.88 5.27
C ARG A 69 -5.59 -0.60 3.76
N ASP A 70 -4.65 0.17 3.24
CA ASP A 70 -4.61 0.56 1.83
C ASP A 70 -3.20 1.07 1.45
N PHE A 71 -3.00 1.34 0.16
CA PHE A 71 -1.71 1.73 -0.41
C PHE A 71 -1.16 3.07 0.15
N SER A 72 -2.01 3.99 0.62
CA SER A 72 -1.58 5.30 1.12
C SER A 72 -0.78 5.21 2.42
N CYS A 73 -0.82 4.05 3.07
CA CYS A 73 -0.14 3.79 4.33
C CYS A 73 1.21 3.07 4.13
N ILE A 74 1.61 2.75 2.89
CA ILE A 74 2.84 1.99 2.58
C ILE A 74 3.97 2.98 2.25
N PHE A 75 4.98 3.03 3.12
CA PHE A 75 6.19 3.85 3.00
C PHE A 75 7.44 2.95 3.00
N VAL A 76 7.51 2.07 2.00
CA VAL A 76 8.53 1.02 1.89
C VAL A 76 9.32 1.21 0.61
N ASP A 77 10.64 1.09 0.70
CA ASP A 77 11.52 1.06 -0.47
C ASP A 77 11.58 -0.33 -1.13
N GLU A 78 11.92 -0.35 -2.42
CA GLU A 78 11.96 -1.57 -3.23
C GLU A 78 12.90 -2.64 -2.65
N GLN A 79 14.08 -2.25 -2.14
CA GLN A 79 15.07 -3.21 -1.63
C GLN A 79 14.53 -3.96 -0.41
N THR A 80 13.85 -3.24 0.48
CA THR A 80 13.20 -3.79 1.67
C THR A 80 12.05 -4.71 1.30
N LEU A 81 11.20 -4.31 0.34
CA LEU A 81 10.10 -5.16 -0.14
C LEU A 81 10.63 -6.47 -0.71
N VAL A 82 11.62 -6.41 -1.60
CA VAL A 82 12.24 -7.61 -2.21
C VAL A 82 12.83 -8.52 -1.14
N LYS A 83 13.47 -7.97 -0.10
CA LYS A 83 14.01 -8.78 1.00
C LYS A 83 12.91 -9.50 1.79
N TYR A 84 11.81 -8.80 2.08
CA TYR A 84 10.64 -9.37 2.74
C TYR A 84 9.96 -10.46 1.91
N GLU A 85 9.82 -10.27 0.60
CA GLU A 85 9.26 -11.29 -0.29
C GLU A 85 10.18 -12.51 -0.41
N ARG A 86 11.51 -12.30 -0.45
CA ARG A 86 12.51 -13.38 -0.47
C ARG A 86 12.52 -14.21 0.81
N SER A 87 12.11 -13.66 1.95
CA SER A 87 11.89 -14.46 3.16
C SER A 87 10.60 -15.26 3.13
N GLY A 88 9.79 -15.15 2.06
CA GLY A 88 8.48 -15.81 1.95
C GLY A 88 7.32 -14.96 2.46
N GLY A 89 7.54 -13.66 2.68
CA GLY A 89 6.52 -12.71 3.08
C GLY A 89 5.49 -12.42 1.98
N ARG A 90 4.30 -11.99 2.39
CA ARG A 90 3.22 -11.56 1.48
C ARG A 90 2.60 -10.26 1.97
N LEU A 91 2.68 -9.22 1.15
CA LEU A 91 2.10 -7.90 1.45
C LEU A 91 0.77 -7.75 0.70
N GLU A 92 -0.31 -7.54 1.46
CA GLU A 92 -1.67 -7.40 0.95
C GLU A 92 -2.32 -6.12 1.50
N VAL A 93 -3.30 -5.58 0.78
CA VAL A 93 -4.11 -4.43 1.20
C VAL A 93 -5.57 -4.82 1.36
N VAL A 94 -6.27 -4.24 2.35
CA VAL A 94 -7.72 -4.44 2.52
C VAL A 94 -8.51 -3.71 1.44
N TYR A 95 -8.07 -2.50 1.09
CA TYR A 95 -8.63 -1.70 0.00
C TYR A 95 -7.60 -1.60 -1.15
N PRO A 96 -7.72 -2.45 -2.18
CA PRO A 96 -6.86 -2.36 -3.35
C PRO A 96 -7.09 -1.05 -4.11
N ALA A 97 -6.01 -0.47 -4.63
CA ALA A 97 -6.09 0.62 -5.58
C ALA A 97 -6.60 0.09 -6.93
N ASN A 98 -7.62 0.73 -7.48
CA ASN A 98 -8.04 0.51 -8.87
C ASN A 98 -7.62 1.73 -9.68
N LEU A 99 -6.60 1.60 -10.52
CA LEU A 99 -6.19 2.68 -11.41
C LEU A 99 -7.26 2.84 -12.49
N ILE A 100 -7.98 3.96 -12.46
CA ILE A 100 -9.08 4.23 -13.41
C ILE A 100 -8.73 5.30 -14.44
N ALA A 101 -7.75 6.16 -14.15
CA ALA A 101 -7.25 7.21 -15.02
C ALA A 101 -5.88 7.70 -14.51
N VAL A 102 -5.12 8.36 -15.39
CA VAL A 102 -3.91 9.11 -15.04
C VAL A 102 -4.12 10.56 -15.41
N THR A 103 -3.99 11.46 -14.45
CA THR A 103 -4.11 12.89 -14.71
C THR A 103 -2.74 13.52 -14.93
N VAL A 104 -2.62 14.40 -15.91
CA VAL A 104 -1.42 15.21 -16.15
C VAL A 104 -1.71 16.68 -15.93
N ASN A 105 -0.75 17.39 -15.34
CA ASN A 105 -0.76 18.84 -15.30
C ASN A 105 0.36 19.37 -16.20
N PRO A 106 0.05 19.82 -17.43
CA PRO A 106 1.07 20.31 -18.36
C PRO A 106 1.57 21.72 -18.03
N TYR A 107 1.03 22.37 -17.00
CA TYR A 107 1.35 23.74 -16.61
C TYR A 107 2.10 23.79 -15.27
N SER A 108 3.28 24.39 -15.26
CA SER A 108 4.00 24.74 -14.04
C SER A 108 3.52 26.10 -13.50
N PRO A 109 3.35 26.24 -12.17
CA PRO A 109 3.14 27.55 -11.53
C PRO A 109 4.23 28.58 -11.85
N THR A 110 5.44 28.11 -12.20
CA THR A 110 6.59 28.96 -12.55
C THR A 110 6.60 29.42 -14.02
N GLY A 111 5.56 29.08 -14.80
CA GLY A 111 5.35 29.59 -16.15
C GLY A 111 5.83 28.70 -17.30
N PHE A 112 6.42 27.54 -17.02
CA PHE A 112 6.72 26.55 -18.06
C PHE A 112 5.47 25.75 -18.41
N SER A 113 5.22 25.50 -19.69
CA SER A 113 4.16 24.61 -20.15
C SER A 113 4.66 23.65 -21.22
N VAL A 114 4.13 22.44 -21.19
CA VAL A 114 4.26 21.48 -22.28
C VAL A 114 2.96 21.46 -23.08
N LYS A 115 3.03 21.08 -24.35
CA LYS A 115 1.83 20.93 -25.18
C LYS A 115 1.00 19.77 -24.64
N SER A 116 -0.13 20.09 -24.01
CA SER A 116 -1.01 19.12 -23.35
C SER A 116 -1.31 17.90 -24.21
N ARG A 117 -1.83 18.15 -25.42
CA ARG A 117 -2.15 17.09 -26.39
C ARG A 117 -0.98 16.16 -26.71
N GLU A 118 0.22 16.72 -26.95
CA GLU A 118 1.40 15.89 -27.26
C GLU A 118 1.83 15.04 -26.04
N LEU A 119 1.68 15.57 -24.82
CA LEU A 119 1.95 14.85 -23.58
C LEU A 119 0.95 13.71 -23.35
N VAL A 120 -0.35 13.99 -23.51
CA VAL A 120 -1.43 13.00 -23.37
C VAL A 120 -1.25 11.88 -24.40
N GLU A 121 -1.15 12.21 -25.70
CA GLU A 121 -0.97 11.23 -26.78
C GLU A 121 0.31 10.40 -26.62
N ALA A 122 1.38 10.96 -26.02
CA ALA A 122 2.60 10.22 -25.75
C ALA A 122 2.41 9.20 -24.62
N LEU A 123 1.68 9.55 -23.56
CA LEU A 123 1.44 8.69 -22.40
C LEU A 123 0.42 7.59 -22.69
N GLU A 124 -0.63 7.88 -23.45
CA GLU A 124 -1.65 6.89 -23.86
C GLU A 124 -1.07 5.72 -24.65
N LYS A 125 0.11 5.87 -25.27
CA LYS A 125 0.83 4.77 -25.94
C LYS A 125 1.36 3.71 -24.96
N PHE A 126 1.51 4.06 -23.68
CA PHE A 126 2.11 3.21 -22.65
C PHE A 126 1.16 2.95 -21.47
N ILE A 127 0.10 3.75 -21.31
CA ILE A 127 -0.85 3.66 -20.20
C ILE A 127 -2.17 3.13 -20.72
N SER A 128 -2.68 2.08 -20.08
CA SER A 128 -3.92 1.39 -20.50
C SER A 128 -5.21 2.05 -20.01
N VAL A 129 -5.11 2.99 -19.08
CA VAL A 129 -6.23 3.78 -18.56
C VAL A 129 -6.27 5.15 -19.22
N PRO A 130 -7.42 5.84 -19.25
CA PRO A 130 -7.52 7.21 -19.75
C PRO A 130 -6.44 8.13 -19.18
N VAL A 131 -5.81 8.94 -20.04
CA VAL A 131 -4.89 10.00 -19.62
C VAL A 131 -5.58 11.35 -19.82
N ILE A 132 -5.70 12.15 -18.77
CA ILE A 132 -6.55 13.35 -18.74
C ILE A 132 -5.71 14.55 -18.32
N ASP A 133 -5.75 15.63 -19.09
CA ASP A 133 -5.28 16.93 -18.61
C ASP A 133 -6.28 17.49 -17.59
N VAL A 134 -5.81 17.78 -16.37
CA VAL A 134 -6.65 18.31 -15.28
C VAL A 134 -7.43 19.58 -15.63
N LEU A 135 -6.97 20.39 -16.59
CA LEU A 135 -7.62 21.65 -16.95
C LEU A 135 -8.52 21.58 -18.19
N GLU A 136 -8.27 20.66 -19.13
CA GLU A 136 -9.07 20.56 -20.37
C GLU A 136 -10.39 19.80 -20.19
N GLU A 137 -10.59 19.06 -19.09
CA GLU A 137 -11.84 18.32 -18.84
C GLU A 137 -13.06 19.26 -18.58
N THR A 138 -12.82 20.53 -18.24
CA THR A 138 -13.87 21.54 -18.06
C THR A 138 -14.47 22.10 -19.37
N ALA A 139 -14.01 21.68 -20.54
CA ALA A 139 -14.38 22.27 -21.82
C ALA A 139 -15.46 21.53 -22.63
N ASN A 140 -16.07 20.46 -22.09
CA ASN A 140 -17.14 19.69 -22.76
C ASN A 140 -18.42 19.61 -21.95
#